data_AF-A0A7K1FW90-F1
#
_entry.id   AF-A0A7K1FW90-F1
#
_cell.length_a   1.000
_cell.length_b   1.000
_cell.length_c   1.000
_cell.angle_alpha   90.00
_cell.angle_beta   90.00
_cell.angle_gamma   90.00
#
_symmetry.space_group_name_H-M   'P 1'
#
loop_
_entity.id
_entity.type
_entity.pdbx_description
1 polymer ?
#
loop_
_entity_poly.entity_id
_entity_poly.type
_entity_poly.pdbx_seq_one_letter_code
_entity_poly.pdbx_strand_id
1 'polypeptide(L)'
;MTEVRLSIVPADRAGIAEIGGAAASGVRTRGAEETGAPSWKSLAVCANGDPDALFVTGAAQRDAARLCGGCPVKTECLAEALDNQVEYGVWGGMTERQRRALLKRCPDVTSWRDLLEEARLAGTEHLAG
;
A
#
# COMPACT_ATOMS: atom_id res chain seq x y z
N MET A 1 5.95 -24.75 -18.31
CA MET A 1 4.70 -23.96 -18.31
C MET A 1 4.34 -23.73 -16.85
N THR A 2 4.63 -22.63 -16.16
CA THR A 2 5.05 -21.27 -16.54
C THR A 2 5.80 -20.70 -15.34
N GLU A 3 7.10 -20.45 -15.47
CA GLU A 3 7.88 -19.70 -14.49
C GLU A 3 7.50 -18.21 -14.63
N VAL A 4 6.66 -17.71 -13.72
CA VAL A 4 6.44 -16.27 -13.59
C VAL A 4 7.67 -15.70 -12.91
N ARG A 5 8.64 -15.30 -13.73
CA ARG A 5 9.87 -14.65 -13.32
C ARG A 5 9.56 -13.39 -12.51
N LEU A 6 10.09 -13.40 -11.29
CA LEU A 6 10.46 -12.26 -10.47
C LEU A 6 11.08 -11.16 -11.35
N SER A 7 10.36 -10.08 -11.64
CA SER A 7 10.91 -8.92 -12.40
C SER A 7 10.23 -7.61 -12.01
N ILE A 8 9.97 -7.40 -10.72
CA ILE A 8 9.37 -6.15 -10.20
C ILE A 8 10.31 -5.37 -9.27
N VAL A 9 11.53 -5.84 -9.02
CA VAL A 9 12.48 -5.07 -8.21
C VAL A 9 13.56 -4.52 -9.12
N PRO A 10 13.45 -3.27 -9.60
CA PRO A 10 14.64 -2.56 -10.05
C PRO A 10 15.59 -2.48 -8.85
N ALA A 11 16.70 -3.21 -8.97
CA ALA A 11 17.88 -2.97 -8.15
C ALA A 11 18.44 -1.61 -8.54
N ASP A 12 18.90 -0.87 -7.52
CA ASP A 12 19.67 0.37 -7.62
C ASP A 12 18.87 1.68 -7.63
N ARG A 13 18.73 2.26 -6.45
CA ARG A 13 19.14 3.66 -6.27
C ARG A 13 19.50 4.01 -4.83
N ALA A 14 20.80 4.16 -4.65
CA ALA A 14 21.43 4.73 -3.47
C ALA A 14 21.00 6.18 -3.20
N GLY A 15 20.78 6.49 -1.92
CA GLY A 15 21.26 7.70 -1.26
C GLY A 15 20.43 8.98 -1.38
N ILE A 16 19.78 9.36 -0.28
CA ILE A 16 19.83 10.70 0.35
C ILE A 16 19.36 10.53 1.81
N ALA A 17 20.28 10.60 2.77
CA ALA A 17 20.69 11.78 3.53
C ALA A 17 19.86 11.97 4.82
N GLU A 18 20.55 11.72 5.94
CA GLU A 18 20.08 11.94 7.31
C GLU A 18 19.88 13.43 7.61
N ILE A 19 18.80 13.75 8.34
CA ILE A 19 18.74 14.94 9.19
C ILE A 19 18.18 14.55 10.56
N GLY A 20 19.06 14.52 11.56
CA GLY A 20 18.70 14.50 12.96
C GLY A 20 18.27 15.88 13.47
N GLY A 21 17.64 15.91 14.64
CA GLY A 21 17.66 17.10 15.51
C GLY A 21 16.33 17.53 16.15
N ALA A 22 16.07 16.99 17.34
CA ALA A 22 15.42 17.56 18.53
C ALA A 22 14.50 18.82 18.45
N ALA A 23 13.28 18.61 18.97
CA ALA A 23 12.51 19.39 19.98
C ALA A 23 12.36 20.93 19.86
N ALA A 24 11.10 21.40 19.79
CA ALA A 24 10.55 22.42 20.70
C ALA A 24 9.01 22.58 20.56
N SER A 25 8.37 22.58 21.72
CA SER A 25 7.15 23.29 22.15
C SER A 25 6.34 24.13 21.13
N GLY A 26 5.05 23.77 21.02
CA GLY A 26 3.94 24.73 21.11
C GLY A 26 3.64 25.62 19.91
N VAL A 27 2.74 25.19 19.04
CA VAL A 27 1.88 26.08 18.24
C VAL A 27 0.45 25.56 18.23
N ARG A 28 -0.48 26.41 18.67
CA ARG A 28 -1.92 26.24 18.49
C ARG A 28 -2.24 26.36 17.01
N THR A 29 -2.80 25.32 16.39
CA THR A 29 -3.40 25.46 15.07
C THR A 29 -4.90 25.71 15.21
N ARG A 30 -5.25 26.99 15.00
CA ARG A 30 -6.52 27.41 14.40
C ARG A 30 -6.65 26.69 13.05
N GLY A 31 -7.88 26.36 12.68
CA GLY A 31 -8.23 25.45 11.59
C GLY A 31 -7.45 25.63 10.30
N ALA A 32 -6.96 24.51 9.77
CA ALA A 32 -6.79 24.36 8.35
C ALA A 32 -8.16 24.06 7.77
N GLU A 33 -8.75 25.00 7.04
CA GLU A 33 -9.62 24.63 5.93
C GLU A 33 -8.76 23.83 4.96
N GLU A 34 -8.65 22.52 5.20
CA GLU A 34 -8.25 21.58 4.17
C GLU A 34 -9.28 21.74 3.06
N THR A 35 -8.84 22.20 1.90
CA THR A 35 -9.61 22.04 0.66
C THR A 35 -9.79 20.54 0.51
N GLY A 36 -10.92 20.04 1.03
CA GLY A 36 -11.10 18.66 1.47
C GLY A 36 -11.24 17.73 0.28
N ALA A 37 -10.13 17.47 -0.40
CA ALA A 37 -10.05 16.33 -1.28
C ALA A 37 -10.48 15.10 -0.46
N PRO A 38 -11.47 14.33 -0.91
CA PRO A 38 -11.93 13.17 -0.18
C PRO A 38 -10.72 12.27 0.10
N SER A 39 -10.59 11.80 1.35
CA SER A 39 -9.51 10.87 1.69
C SER A 39 -9.58 9.69 0.72
N TRP A 40 -8.43 9.21 0.23
CA TRP A 40 -8.41 8.08 -0.70
C TRP A 40 -9.18 6.86 -0.15
N LYS A 41 -9.24 6.73 1.19
CA LYS A 41 -10.02 5.70 1.91
C LYS A 41 -11.50 5.74 1.55
N SER A 42 -12.07 6.93 1.36
CA SER A 42 -13.48 7.09 0.97
C SER A 42 -13.79 6.66 -0.46
N LEU A 43 -12.77 6.55 -1.32
CA LEU A 43 -12.91 6.04 -2.70
C LEU A 43 -12.76 4.51 -2.78
N ALA A 44 -12.48 3.84 -1.66
CA ALA A 44 -12.31 2.39 -1.63
C ALA A 44 -13.65 1.68 -1.81
N VAL A 45 -13.67 0.65 -2.67
CA VAL A 45 -14.88 -0.18 -2.90
C VAL A 45 -15.40 -0.80 -1.60
N CYS A 46 -14.50 -1.21 -0.71
CA CYS A 46 -14.84 -1.79 0.58
C CYS A 46 -15.40 -0.78 1.59
N ALA A 47 -15.27 0.54 1.37
CA ALA A 47 -15.80 1.55 2.27
C ALA A 47 -17.34 1.55 2.35
N ASN A 48 -18.01 1.01 1.31
CA ASN A 48 -19.47 0.86 1.26
C ASN A 48 -19.96 -0.50 1.79
N GLY A 49 -19.05 -1.38 2.22
CA GLY A 49 -19.36 -2.73 2.71
C GLY A 49 -19.21 -2.88 4.22
N ASP A 50 -19.27 -4.13 4.68
CA ASP A 50 -18.97 -4.48 6.07
C ASP A 50 -17.46 -4.38 6.33
N PRO A 51 -16.99 -3.52 7.26
CA PRO A 51 -15.57 -3.42 7.60
C PRO A 51 -14.99 -4.74 8.13
N ASP A 52 -15.78 -5.54 8.84
CA ASP A 52 -15.30 -6.79 9.44
C ASP A 52 -15.00 -7.87 8.39
N ALA A 53 -15.58 -7.75 7.19
CA ALA A 53 -15.32 -8.63 6.07
C ALA A 53 -13.85 -8.60 5.61
N LEU A 54 -13.09 -7.54 5.94
CA LEU A 54 -11.66 -7.44 5.64
C LEU A 54 -10.77 -8.06 6.71
N PHE A 55 -11.28 -8.32 7.91
CA PHE A 55 -10.52 -8.82 9.06
C PHE A 55 -10.71 -10.32 9.32
N VAL A 56 -11.15 -11.07 8.30
CA VAL A 56 -11.32 -12.53 8.34
C VAL A 56 -9.98 -13.28 8.43
N THR A 57 -10.04 -14.59 8.73
CA THR A 57 -8.86 -15.47 8.90
C THR A 57 -8.83 -16.63 7.91
N GLY A 58 -7.67 -17.28 7.80
CA GLY A 58 -7.50 -18.51 7.03
C GLY A 58 -7.86 -18.37 5.55
N ALA A 59 -8.66 -19.31 5.03
CA ALA A 59 -9.02 -19.35 3.62
C ALA A 59 -9.85 -18.12 3.18
N ALA A 60 -10.67 -17.57 4.08
CA ALA A 60 -11.56 -16.44 3.80
C ALA A 60 -10.81 -15.15 3.46
N GLN A 61 -9.56 -14.98 3.92
CA GLN A 61 -8.72 -13.84 3.54
C GLN A 61 -8.48 -13.77 2.03
N ARG A 62 -8.42 -14.93 1.35
CA ARG A 62 -8.24 -14.96 -0.12
C ARG A 62 -9.48 -14.47 -0.84
N ASP A 63 -10.65 -14.78 -0.33
CA ASP A 63 -11.91 -14.34 -0.92
C ASP A 63 -12.10 -12.83 -0.68
N ALA A 64 -11.82 -12.35 0.52
CA ALA A 64 -11.79 -10.91 0.82
C ALA A 64 -10.76 -10.14 -0.05
N ALA A 65 -9.58 -10.72 -0.31
CA ALA A 65 -8.58 -10.11 -1.20
C ALA A 65 -9.07 -9.91 -2.64
N ARG A 66 -10.01 -10.72 -3.13
CA ARG A 66 -10.59 -10.56 -4.47
C ARG A 66 -11.45 -9.30 -4.58
N LEU A 67 -12.04 -8.83 -3.48
CA LEU A 67 -12.82 -7.59 -3.45
C LEU A 67 -11.99 -6.39 -3.94
N CYS A 68 -10.68 -6.41 -3.68
CA CYS A 68 -9.78 -5.34 -4.08
C CYS A 68 -9.44 -5.34 -5.58
N GLY A 69 -9.89 -6.32 -6.38
CA GLY A 69 -9.45 -6.53 -7.77
C GLY A 69 -9.63 -5.33 -8.70
N GLY A 70 -10.73 -4.59 -8.55
CA GLY A 70 -11.03 -3.37 -9.31
C GLY A 70 -11.03 -2.10 -8.47
N CYS A 71 -10.47 -2.14 -7.26
CA CYS A 71 -10.49 -0.97 -6.38
C CYS A 71 -9.52 0.11 -6.90
N PRO A 72 -9.98 1.36 -7.15
CA PRO A 72 -9.14 2.41 -7.75
C PRO A 72 -7.95 2.80 -6.85
N VAL A 73 -8.13 2.66 -5.53
CA VAL A 73 -7.17 3.04 -4.49
C VAL A 73 -6.35 1.87 -3.95
N LYS A 74 -6.22 0.79 -4.73
CA LYS A 74 -5.52 -0.43 -4.33
C LYS A 74 -4.06 -0.17 -3.97
N THR A 75 -3.39 0.71 -4.73
CA THR A 75 -1.98 1.07 -4.56
C THR A 75 -1.76 1.81 -3.25
N GLU A 76 -2.56 2.84 -3.01
CA GLU A 76 -2.53 3.69 -1.83
C GLU A 76 -2.86 2.88 -0.57
N CYS A 77 -3.85 2.00 -0.67
CA CYS A 77 -4.25 1.08 0.40
C CYS A 77 -3.13 0.10 0.78
N LEU A 78 -2.47 -0.49 -0.22
CA LEU A 78 -1.39 -1.43 0.05
C LEU A 78 -0.15 -0.72 0.60
N ALA A 79 0.20 0.44 0.05
CA ALA A 79 1.33 1.24 0.51
C ALA A 79 1.17 1.60 1.99
N GLU A 80 0.02 2.16 2.39
CA GLU A 80 -0.25 2.51 3.78
C GLU A 80 -0.12 1.29 4.71
N ALA A 81 -0.58 0.12 4.28
CA ALA A 81 -0.45 -1.10 5.07
C ALA A 81 0.99 -1.59 5.22
N LEU A 82 1.84 -1.41 4.20
CA LEU A 82 3.24 -1.82 4.24
C LEU A 82 4.10 -0.82 5.01
N ASP A 83 3.90 0.48 4.78
CA ASP A 83 4.60 1.57 5.48
C ASP A 83 4.34 1.50 7.00
N ASN A 84 3.09 1.27 7.40
CA ASN A 84 2.70 1.14 8.81
C ASN A 84 2.83 -0.29 9.36
N GLN A 85 3.33 -1.24 8.56
CA GLN A 85 3.49 -2.66 8.93
C GLN A 85 2.22 -3.27 9.54
N VAL A 86 1.05 -2.95 8.99
CA VAL A 86 -0.25 -3.36 9.53
C VAL A 86 -0.35 -4.88 9.59
N GLU A 87 -0.59 -5.39 10.81
CA GLU A 87 -0.47 -6.80 11.11
C GLU A 87 -1.67 -7.63 10.64
N TYR A 88 -2.87 -7.06 10.59
CA TYR A 88 -4.10 -7.82 10.38
C TYR A 88 -4.89 -7.37 9.15
N GLY A 89 -5.79 -8.25 8.71
CA GLY A 89 -6.75 -7.98 7.64
C GLY A 89 -6.16 -7.97 6.23
N VAL A 90 -7.04 -7.75 5.26
CA VAL A 90 -6.75 -7.66 3.83
C VAL A 90 -6.59 -6.20 3.42
N TRP A 91 -5.48 -5.89 2.76
CA TRP A 91 -5.13 -4.54 2.33
C TRP A 91 -4.66 -4.55 0.88
N GLY A 92 -5.25 -3.72 0.03
CA GLY A 92 -4.89 -3.60 -1.39
C GLY A 92 -4.81 -4.94 -2.14
N GLY A 93 -5.66 -5.91 -1.76
CA GLY A 93 -5.69 -7.25 -2.36
C GLY A 93 -4.58 -8.21 -1.89
N MET A 94 -3.87 -7.88 -0.80
CA MET A 94 -2.89 -8.76 -0.17
C MET A 94 -3.34 -9.18 1.23
N THR A 95 -3.16 -10.47 1.53
CA THR A 95 -3.34 -11.00 2.87
C THR A 95 -2.16 -10.63 3.77
N GLU A 96 -2.35 -10.71 5.09
CA GLU A 96 -1.30 -10.55 6.10
C GLU A 96 -0.04 -11.35 5.75
N ARG A 97 -0.20 -12.63 5.42
CA ARG A 97 0.93 -13.51 5.08
C ARG A 97 1.70 -13.02 3.85
N GLN A 98 0.99 -12.52 2.83
CA GLN A 98 1.64 -12.01 1.62
C GLN A 98 2.39 -10.70 1.91
N ARG A 99 1.83 -9.80 2.72
CA ARG A 99 2.51 -8.55 3.12
C ARG A 99 3.78 -8.83 3.93
N ARG A 100 3.70 -9.72 4.93
CA ARG A 100 4.89 -10.13 5.71
C ARG A 100 5.99 -10.75 4.84
N ALA A 101 5.61 -11.58 3.86
CA ALA A 101 6.57 -12.13 2.91
C ALA A 101 7.23 -11.05 2.04
N LEU A 102 6.49 -10.01 1.67
CA LEU A 102 7.00 -8.89 0.89
C LEU A 102 7.97 -8.03 1.70
N LEU A 103 7.60 -7.63 2.93
CA LEU A 103 8.46 -6.88 3.85
C LEU A 103 9.78 -7.62 4.13
N LYS A 104 9.72 -8.95 4.29
CA LYS A 104 10.92 -9.78 4.49
C LYS A 104 11.85 -9.83 3.27
N ARG A 105 11.29 -9.72 2.06
CA ARG A 105 12.06 -9.78 0.81
C ARG A 105 12.68 -8.44 0.42
N CYS A 106 12.09 -7.35 0.90
CA CYS A 106 12.45 -5.98 0.51
C CYS A 106 12.64 -5.11 1.76
N PRO A 107 13.65 -5.39 2.61
CA PRO A 107 13.89 -4.63 3.84
C PRO A 107 14.36 -3.19 3.58
N ASP A 108 14.92 -2.91 2.41
CA ASP A 108 15.55 -1.62 2.07
C ASP A 108 14.61 -0.63 1.37
N VAL A 109 13.31 -0.94 1.26
CA VAL A 109 12.34 -0.06 0.60
C VAL A 109 11.93 1.07 1.56
N THR A 110 12.27 2.30 1.19
CA THR A 110 11.97 3.51 1.99
C THR A 110 10.61 4.13 1.68
N SER A 111 10.03 3.85 0.50
CA SER A 111 8.71 4.34 0.09
C SER A 111 7.96 3.26 -0.68
N TRP A 112 6.96 2.65 -0.03
CA TRP A 112 6.14 1.64 -0.68
C TRP A 112 5.18 2.23 -1.72
N ARG A 113 4.74 3.48 -1.53
CA ARG A 113 3.88 4.17 -2.50
C ARG A 113 4.56 4.29 -3.86
N ASP A 114 5.77 4.84 -3.90
CA ASP A 114 6.48 5.09 -5.16
C ASP A 114 6.76 3.78 -5.91
N LEU A 115 7.24 2.76 -5.20
CA LEU A 115 7.53 1.44 -5.78
C LEU A 115 6.27 0.79 -6.37
N LEU A 116 5.14 0.88 -5.68
CA LEU A 116 3.89 0.28 -6.14
C LEU A 116 3.23 1.09 -7.28
N GLU A 117 3.39 2.41 -7.30
CA GLU A 117 2.96 3.26 -8.42
C GLU A 117 3.78 2.98 -9.68
N GLU A 118 5.11 2.90 -9.56
CA GLU A 118 5.98 2.51 -10.68
C GLU A 118 5.61 1.13 -11.23
N ALA A 119 5.39 0.14 -10.36
CA ALA A 119 4.94 -1.19 -10.77
C ALA A 119 3.56 -1.17 -11.45
N ARG A 120 2.64 -0.30 -11.01
CA ARG A 120 1.32 -0.11 -11.64
C ARG A 120 1.48 0.48 -13.04
N LEU A 121 2.31 1.51 -13.19
CA LEU A 121 2.56 2.17 -14.47
C LEU A 121 3.24 1.23 -15.47
N ALA A 122 4.30 0.52 -15.05
CA ALA A 122 4.97 -0.47 -15.88
C ALA A 122 4.01 -1.59 -16.36
N GLY A 123 3.05 -1.99 -15.51
CA GLY A 123 1.99 -2.93 -15.89
C GLY A 123 1.01 -2.37 -16.92
N THR A 124 0.73 -1.07 -16.89
CA THR A 124 -0.12 -0.42 -17.91
C THR A 124 0.58 -0.24 -19.25
N GLU A 125 1.89 0.03 -19.26
CA GLU A 125 2.69 0.13 -20.48
C GLU A 125 2.73 -1.20 -21.25
N HIS A 126 2.76 -2.34 -20.53
CA HIS A 126 2.73 -3.66 -21.16
C HIS A 126 1.39 -3.99 -21.85
N LEU A 127 0.29 -3.32 -21.48
CA LEU A 127 -1.03 -3.49 -22.11
C LEU A 127 -1.24 -2.56 -23.31
N ALA A 128 -0.38 -1.56 -23.50
CA ALA A 128 -0.50 -0.56 -24.56
C ALA A 128 0.28 -0.93 -25.85
N GLY A 129 0.94 -2.09 -25.90
CA GLY A 129 1.65 -2.64 -27.06
C GLY A 129 1.04 -3.92 -27.58
#